data_AF-A0A945VTI6-F1
#
_entry.id   AF-A0A945VTI6-F1
#
_cell.length_a   1.000
_cell.length_b   1.000
_cell.length_c   1.000
_cell.angle_alpha   90.00
_cell.angle_beta   90.00
_cell.angle_gamma   90.00
#
_symmetry.space_group_name_H-M   'P 1'
#
loop_
_entity.id
_entity.type
_entity.pdbx_description
1 polymer ?
#
loop_
_entity_poly.entity_id
_entity_poly.type
_entity_poly.pdbx_seq_one_letter_code
_entity_poly.pdbx_strand_id
1 'polypeptide(L)'
;VSTPIAIDSQKLSVIKAGLEVIKNDVMINSAQGDPEVLDTYMQLAKEHNAALICLTMNKEGIPQNVDTRIEIAAEIAGKALEHDVDMDKIFIDPILFSIPVDQKQPAYMLEVFNQIKLISDPSPHITVGLSNLAQGTQEKSLICRTFLTMAIAAGMDTALMDVLDTELMDAAICAEMLLNKQIYSDSFLKAARA
;
A
#
# COMPACT_ATOMS: atom_id res chain seq x y z
N VAL A 1 -10.31 -13.65 15.53
CA VAL A 1 -10.58 -13.52 14.07
C VAL A 1 -9.43 -14.21 13.36
N SER A 2 -9.65 -14.94 12.26
CA SER A 2 -8.57 -15.56 11.48
C SER A 2 -7.89 -14.58 10.52
N THR A 3 -8.55 -13.45 10.23
CA THR A 3 -8.01 -12.38 9.39
C THR A 3 -6.74 -11.80 10.01
N PRO A 4 -5.67 -11.61 9.21
CA PRO A 4 -4.50 -10.84 9.62
C PRO A 4 -4.87 -9.43 10.11
N ILE A 5 -4.05 -8.86 10.99
CA ILE A 5 -4.32 -7.55 11.60
C ILE A 5 -3.31 -6.52 11.09
N ALA A 6 -3.78 -5.36 10.64
CA ALA A 6 -2.93 -4.19 10.41
C ALA A 6 -2.97 -3.28 11.66
N ILE A 7 -1.83 -3.08 12.31
CA ILE A 7 -1.68 -2.15 13.43
C ILE A 7 -1.41 -0.76 12.86
N ASP A 8 -2.38 0.14 12.98
CA ASP A 8 -2.27 1.52 12.51
C ASP A 8 -1.93 2.48 13.67
N SER A 9 -0.67 2.87 13.77
CA SER A 9 -0.23 3.84 14.77
C SER A 9 1.09 4.51 14.38
N GLN A 10 1.23 5.78 14.74
CA GLN A 10 2.52 6.49 14.66
C GLN A 10 3.42 6.26 15.89
N LYS A 11 2.89 5.61 16.94
CA LYS A 11 3.62 5.42 18.20
C LYS A 11 4.24 4.03 18.25
N LEU A 12 5.56 3.96 18.20
CA LEU A 12 6.32 2.70 18.28
C LEU A 12 5.93 1.85 19.51
N SER A 13 5.63 2.49 20.65
CA SER A 13 5.19 1.77 21.85
C SER A 13 3.84 1.07 21.68
N VAL A 14 2.91 1.67 20.93
CA VAL A 14 1.60 1.07 20.62
C VAL A 14 1.78 -0.10 19.65
N ILE A 15 2.65 0.05 18.65
CA ILE A 15 2.97 -1.00 17.69
C ILE A 15 3.56 -2.21 18.41
N LYS A 16 4.59 -2.02 19.25
CA LYS A 16 5.21 -3.08 20.04
C LYS A 16 4.20 -3.81 20.93
N ALA A 17 3.37 -3.06 21.67
CA ALA A 17 2.33 -3.66 22.51
C ALA A 17 1.32 -4.48 21.70
N GLY A 18 0.96 -4.05 20.49
CA GLY A 18 0.11 -4.81 19.59
C GLY A 18 0.76 -6.10 19.09
N LEU A 19 2.03 -6.03 18.68
CA LEU A 19 2.81 -7.17 18.20
C LEU A 19 3.02 -8.25 19.27
N GLU A 20 3.05 -7.88 20.56
CA GLU A 20 3.17 -8.85 21.68
C GLU A 20 1.91 -9.72 21.87
N VAL A 21 0.73 -9.20 21.49
CA VAL A 21 -0.55 -9.87 21.78
C VAL A 21 -1.19 -10.52 20.55
N ILE A 22 -0.82 -10.08 19.35
CA ILE A 22 -1.33 -10.63 18.10
C ILE A 22 -0.67 -11.98 17.82
N LYS A 23 -1.51 -12.99 17.55
CA LYS A 23 -1.08 -14.37 17.29
C LYS A 23 -1.18 -14.80 15.82
N ASN A 24 -1.79 -13.95 14.99
CA ASN A 24 -1.95 -14.17 13.56
C ASN A 24 -0.86 -13.41 12.81
N ASP A 25 -0.81 -13.59 11.49
CA ASP A 25 -0.07 -12.68 10.61
C ASP A 25 -0.48 -11.23 10.89
N VAL A 26 0.52 -10.35 10.86
CA VAL A 26 0.38 -8.96 11.27
C VAL A 26 1.08 -8.05 10.27
N MET A 27 0.50 -6.88 10.08
CA MET A 27 1.05 -5.80 9.28
C MET A 27 1.24 -4.56 10.16
N ILE A 28 2.37 -3.90 10.03
CA ILE A 28 2.68 -2.64 10.70
C ILE A 28 2.37 -1.50 9.72
N ASN A 29 1.47 -0.59 10.12
CA ASN A 29 1.13 0.62 9.40
C ASN A 29 1.47 1.85 10.27
N SER A 30 2.58 2.55 10.05
CA SER A 30 3.60 2.40 8.99
C SER A 30 4.96 2.90 9.49
N ALA A 31 6.03 2.59 8.78
CA ALA A 31 7.31 3.28 8.89
C ALA A 31 7.43 4.44 7.90
N GLN A 32 8.16 5.49 8.25
CA GLN A 32 8.59 6.49 7.27
C GLN A 32 9.84 5.97 6.54
N GLY A 33 10.01 6.33 5.27
CA GLY A 33 11.20 6.05 4.46
C GLY A 33 12.45 6.84 4.87
N ASP A 34 12.58 7.19 6.16
CA ASP A 34 13.80 7.75 6.73
C ASP A 34 14.72 6.60 7.21
N PRO A 35 16.02 6.56 6.85
CA PRO A 35 16.88 5.41 7.11
C PRO A 35 16.93 4.97 8.59
N GLU A 36 17.00 5.92 9.54
CA GLU A 36 17.05 5.61 10.97
C GLU A 36 15.73 5.02 11.48
N VAL A 37 14.61 5.48 10.92
CA VAL A 37 13.28 4.93 11.21
C VAL A 37 13.16 3.54 10.61
N LEU A 38 13.57 3.35 9.35
CA LEU A 38 13.52 2.06 8.67
C LEU A 38 14.34 1.01 9.42
N ASP A 39 15.54 1.32 9.91
CA ASP A 39 16.35 0.36 10.67
C ASP A 39 15.58 -0.19 11.89
N THR A 40 14.84 0.68 12.59
CA THR A 40 14.04 0.26 13.75
C THR A 40 12.86 -0.61 13.35
N TYR A 41 12.15 -0.24 12.28
CA TYR A 41 10.93 -0.92 11.87
C TYR A 41 11.19 -2.21 11.08
N MET A 42 12.26 -2.28 10.30
CA MET A 42 12.69 -3.50 9.61
C MET A 42 13.12 -4.57 10.61
N GLN A 43 13.91 -4.20 11.62
CA GLN A 43 14.25 -5.10 12.73
C GLN A 43 12.98 -5.62 13.42
N LEU A 44 12.03 -4.73 13.73
CA LEU A 44 10.76 -5.11 14.36
C LEU A 44 9.91 -6.03 13.46
N ALA A 45 9.85 -5.73 12.16
CA ALA A 45 9.15 -6.55 11.19
C ALA A 45 9.78 -7.95 11.09
N LYS A 46 11.12 -8.04 11.10
CA LYS A 46 11.85 -9.30 11.09
C LYS A 46 11.59 -10.13 12.35
N GLU A 47 11.68 -9.53 13.53
CA GLU A 47 11.47 -10.19 14.82
C GLU A 47 10.07 -10.80 14.95
N HIS A 48 9.07 -10.13 14.39
CA HIS A 48 7.67 -10.54 14.47
C HIS A 48 7.13 -11.20 13.20
N ASN A 49 7.98 -11.41 12.17
CA ASN A 49 7.56 -11.87 10.85
C ASN A 49 6.37 -11.06 10.28
N ALA A 50 6.38 -9.74 10.53
CA ALA A 50 5.31 -8.83 10.17
C ALA A 50 5.52 -8.28 8.75
N ALA A 51 4.41 -8.06 8.04
CA ALA A 51 4.42 -7.16 6.89
C ALA A 51 4.62 -5.71 7.37
N LEU A 52 5.21 -4.87 6.53
CA LEU A 52 5.50 -3.47 6.86
C LEU A 52 5.06 -2.55 5.72
N ILE A 53 4.18 -1.61 6.04
CA ILE A 53 3.91 -0.45 5.17
C ILE A 53 5.00 0.59 5.40
N CYS A 54 5.65 1.00 4.32
CA CYS A 54 6.68 2.04 4.31
C CYS A 54 6.21 3.22 3.46
N LEU A 55 6.07 4.39 4.09
CA LEU A 55 5.66 5.62 3.43
C LEU A 55 6.85 6.23 2.67
N THR A 56 6.66 6.69 1.42
CA THR A 56 7.70 7.45 0.69
C THR A 56 7.80 8.89 1.22
N MET A 57 8.22 9.03 2.47
CA MET A 57 8.40 10.29 3.20
C MET A 57 9.62 10.15 4.09
N ASN A 58 10.44 11.19 4.15
CA ASN A 58 11.62 11.26 5.00
C ASN A 58 11.61 12.55 5.85
N LYS A 59 12.74 12.91 6.46
CA LYS A 59 12.90 14.14 7.26
C LYS A 59 12.58 15.43 6.50
N GLU A 60 12.66 15.43 5.16
CA GLU A 60 12.30 16.58 4.32
C GLU A 60 10.79 16.69 4.04
N GLY A 61 10.03 15.66 4.43
CA GLY A 61 8.58 15.59 4.27
C GLY A 61 8.16 14.76 3.06
N ILE A 62 6.96 15.05 2.55
CA ILE A 62 6.34 14.28 1.46
C ILE A 62 6.82 14.83 0.11
N PRO A 63 7.52 14.03 -0.71
CA PRO A 63 8.02 14.49 -2.00
C PRO A 63 6.90 14.90 -2.96
N GLN A 64 7.22 15.82 -3.86
CA GLN A 64 6.27 16.34 -4.86
C GLN A 64 6.56 15.84 -6.29
N ASN A 65 7.68 15.14 -6.51
CA ASN A 65 8.16 14.70 -7.83
C ASN A 65 8.45 13.19 -7.86
N VAL A 66 8.32 12.52 -9.02
CA VAL A 66 8.30 11.04 -9.14
C VAL A 66 9.64 10.49 -8.64
N ASP A 67 10.72 11.06 -9.16
CA ASP A 67 12.09 10.63 -8.93
C ASP A 67 12.39 10.50 -7.44
N THR A 68 12.09 11.52 -6.63
CA THR A 68 12.33 11.47 -5.18
C THR A 68 11.49 10.39 -4.48
N ARG A 69 10.28 10.09 -4.95
CA ARG A 69 9.50 8.96 -4.37
C ARG A 69 10.12 7.62 -4.70
N ILE A 70 10.67 7.48 -5.91
CA ILE A 70 11.36 6.27 -6.35
C ILE A 70 12.71 6.11 -5.65
N GLU A 71 13.44 7.19 -5.41
CA GLU A 71 14.65 7.20 -4.58
C GLU A 71 14.34 6.68 -3.16
N ILE A 72 13.29 7.20 -2.51
CA ILE A 72 12.89 6.71 -1.19
C ILE A 72 12.38 5.26 -1.25
N ALA A 73 11.65 4.89 -2.30
CA ALA A 73 11.20 3.51 -2.49
C ALA A 73 12.39 2.53 -2.64
N ALA A 74 13.44 2.92 -3.36
CA ALA A 74 14.66 2.16 -3.50
C ALA A 74 15.43 2.06 -2.18
N GLU A 75 15.47 3.14 -1.39
CA GLU A 75 16.04 3.13 -0.03
C GLU A 75 15.28 2.14 0.87
N ILE A 76 13.95 2.14 0.83
CA ILE A 76 13.10 1.19 1.56
C ILE A 76 13.44 -0.25 1.16
N ALA A 77 13.54 -0.54 -0.14
CA ALA A 77 13.88 -1.87 -0.65
C ALA A 77 15.30 -2.29 -0.22
N GLY A 78 16.27 -1.37 -0.27
CA GLY A 78 17.63 -1.60 0.21
C GLY A 78 17.67 -1.94 1.70
N LYS A 79 16.93 -1.19 2.52
CA LYS A 79 16.81 -1.44 3.96
C LYS A 79 16.15 -2.77 4.28
N ALA A 80 15.15 -3.20 3.50
CA ALA A 80 14.57 -4.52 3.65
C ALA A 80 15.62 -5.63 3.44
N LEU A 81 16.45 -5.49 2.39
CA LEU A 81 17.52 -6.45 2.11
C LEU A 81 18.62 -6.44 3.19
N GLU A 82 19.01 -5.28 3.69
CA GLU A 82 20.00 -5.15 4.76
C GLU A 82 19.60 -5.87 6.06
N HIS A 83 18.29 -5.92 6.34
CA HIS A 83 17.72 -6.54 7.54
C HIS A 83 17.15 -7.95 7.29
N ASP A 84 17.45 -8.54 6.13
CA ASP A 84 16.95 -9.85 5.69
C ASP A 84 15.40 -9.96 5.74
N VAL A 85 14.68 -8.87 5.45
CA VAL A 85 13.22 -8.86 5.33
C VAL A 85 12.83 -9.20 3.89
N ASP A 86 11.98 -10.21 3.71
CA ASP A 86 11.51 -10.62 2.40
C ASP A 86 10.75 -9.47 1.71
N MET A 87 11.03 -9.22 0.43
CA MET A 87 10.41 -8.12 -0.31
C MET A 87 8.88 -8.26 -0.40
N ASP A 88 8.35 -9.49 -0.36
CA ASP A 88 6.91 -9.81 -0.31
C ASP A 88 6.24 -9.37 1.02
N LYS A 89 7.03 -8.97 2.02
CA LYS A 89 6.53 -8.37 3.27
C LYS A 89 6.55 -6.84 3.25
N ILE A 90 7.05 -6.23 2.17
CA ILE A 90 7.20 -4.77 2.05
C ILE A 90 6.09 -4.20 1.19
N PHE A 91 5.39 -3.21 1.74
CA PHE A 91 4.30 -2.49 1.10
C PHE A 91 4.67 -1.02 1.01
N ILE A 92 4.95 -0.51 -0.18
CA ILE A 92 5.33 0.89 -0.37
C ILE A 92 4.06 1.73 -0.57
N ASP A 93 3.88 2.73 0.28
CA ASP A 93 2.82 3.73 0.15
C ASP A 93 3.40 5.07 -0.31
N PRO A 94 3.17 5.47 -1.58
CA PRO A 94 3.64 6.76 -2.07
C PRO A 94 2.75 7.93 -1.65
N ILE A 95 1.88 7.79 -0.66
CA ILE A 95 1.08 8.84 -0.03
C ILE A 95 0.16 9.56 -1.03
N LEU A 96 -1.07 9.03 -1.12
CA LEU A 96 -2.13 9.58 -1.96
C LEU A 96 -2.76 10.85 -1.36
N PHE A 97 -2.64 12.00 -2.04
CA PHE A 97 -3.30 13.25 -1.61
C PHE A 97 -4.73 13.36 -2.17
N SER A 98 -5.54 14.16 -1.49
CA SER A 98 -6.90 14.46 -1.93
C SER A 98 -6.91 15.34 -3.19
N ILE A 99 -7.83 15.06 -4.13
CA ILE A 99 -7.99 15.83 -5.38
C ILE A 99 -8.13 17.34 -5.16
N PRO A 100 -8.89 17.85 -4.16
CA PRO A 100 -8.99 19.30 -3.94
C PRO A 100 -7.68 19.97 -3.53
N VAL A 101 -6.71 19.20 -2.99
CA VAL A 101 -5.39 19.70 -2.59
C VAL A 101 -4.43 19.67 -3.77
N ASP A 102 -4.37 18.55 -4.49
CA ASP A 102 -3.56 18.41 -5.70
C ASP A 102 -4.24 17.50 -6.73
N GLN A 103 -4.80 18.11 -7.77
CA GLN A 103 -5.53 17.41 -8.83
C GLN A 103 -4.62 16.59 -9.75
N LYS A 104 -3.33 16.92 -9.86
CA LYS A 104 -2.40 16.22 -10.78
C LYS A 104 -1.93 14.89 -10.19
N GLN A 105 -2.00 14.80 -8.87
CA GLN A 105 -1.46 13.73 -8.07
C GLN A 105 -1.90 12.31 -8.52
N PRO A 106 -3.17 12.04 -8.90
CA PRO A 106 -3.59 10.69 -9.25
C PRO A 106 -2.89 10.16 -10.50
N ALA A 107 -2.77 10.96 -11.56
CA ALA A 107 -2.10 10.56 -12.80
C ALA A 107 -0.61 10.31 -12.56
N TYR A 108 0.01 11.20 -11.79
CA TYR A 108 1.40 11.08 -11.36
C TYR A 108 1.63 9.81 -10.50
N MET A 109 0.69 9.42 -9.64
CA MET A 109 0.80 8.20 -8.83
C MET A 109 0.80 6.93 -9.67
N LEU A 110 0.09 6.91 -10.79
CA LEU A 110 0.14 5.76 -11.71
C LEU A 110 1.56 5.58 -12.29
N GLU A 111 2.28 6.67 -12.54
CA GLU A 111 3.69 6.60 -12.97
C GLU A 111 4.58 6.07 -11.84
N VAL A 112 4.39 6.58 -10.62
CA VAL A 112 5.11 6.11 -9.43
C VAL A 112 4.90 4.60 -9.23
N PHE A 113 3.67 4.10 -9.34
CA PHE A 113 3.37 2.68 -9.17
C PHE A 113 4.13 1.82 -10.18
N ASN A 114 4.09 2.20 -11.46
CA ASN A 114 4.81 1.49 -12.51
C ASN A 114 6.31 1.45 -12.25
N GLN A 115 6.90 2.55 -11.77
CA GLN A 115 8.32 2.61 -11.46
C GLN A 115 8.70 1.80 -10.21
N ILE A 116 7.87 1.82 -9.15
CA ILE A 116 8.07 0.97 -7.97
C ILE A 116 8.11 -0.51 -8.35
N LYS A 117 7.30 -0.95 -9.34
CA LYS A 117 7.34 -2.35 -9.81
C LYS A 117 8.69 -2.77 -10.41
N LEU A 118 9.55 -1.82 -10.78
CA LEU A 118 10.81 -2.07 -11.47
C LEU A 118 12.04 -1.97 -10.56
N ILE A 119 11.88 -1.58 -9.28
CA ILE A 119 13.04 -1.33 -8.41
C ILE A 119 13.76 -2.59 -7.94
N SER A 120 13.07 -3.74 -7.90
CA SER A 120 13.62 -5.02 -7.47
C SER A 120 12.84 -6.20 -8.06
N ASP A 121 13.45 -7.39 -8.03
CA ASP A 121 12.82 -8.66 -8.37
C ASP A 121 13.11 -9.70 -7.26
N PRO A 122 12.10 -10.17 -6.50
CA PRO A 122 10.70 -9.77 -6.57
C PRO A 122 10.50 -8.30 -6.22
N SER A 123 9.48 -7.68 -6.81
CA SER A 123 9.10 -6.29 -6.55
C SER A 123 8.29 -6.19 -5.25
N PRO A 124 8.44 -5.09 -4.48
CA PRO A 124 7.56 -4.85 -3.33
C PRO A 124 6.10 -4.70 -3.75
N HIS A 125 5.22 -4.88 -2.77
CA HIS A 125 3.82 -4.52 -2.91
C HIS A 125 3.64 -3.00 -2.89
N ILE A 126 2.55 -2.54 -3.47
CA ILE A 126 2.17 -1.13 -3.53
C ILE A 126 0.81 -0.99 -2.88
N THR A 127 0.71 -0.08 -1.92
CA THR A 127 -0.52 0.20 -1.19
C THR A 127 -0.81 1.69 -1.14
N VAL A 128 -2.07 2.07 -0.98
CA VAL A 128 -2.47 3.45 -0.69
C VAL A 128 -3.68 3.50 0.23
N GLY A 129 -3.76 4.56 1.03
CA GLY A 129 -5.01 5.04 1.63
C GLY A 129 -5.99 5.57 0.58
N LEU A 130 -6.79 4.70 -0.03
CA LEU A 130 -7.64 5.05 -1.19
C LEU A 130 -8.63 6.18 -0.88
N SER A 131 -9.21 6.17 0.33
CA SER A 131 -10.18 7.19 0.75
C SER A 131 -9.62 8.61 0.83
N ASN A 132 -8.29 8.75 0.97
CA ASN A 132 -7.64 10.06 1.05
C ASN A 132 -7.84 10.86 -0.25
N LEU A 133 -7.86 10.17 -1.39
CA LEU A 133 -8.07 10.78 -2.71
C LEU A 133 -9.33 11.63 -2.79
N ALA A 134 -10.41 11.12 -2.20
CA ALA A 134 -11.73 11.73 -2.28
C ALA A 134 -12.08 12.57 -1.04
N GLN A 135 -11.13 12.85 -0.15
CA GLN A 135 -11.41 13.70 1.00
C GLN A 135 -11.84 15.10 0.54
N GLY A 136 -12.96 15.60 1.08
CA GLY A 136 -13.53 16.90 0.72
C GLY A 136 -14.31 16.95 -0.59
N THR A 137 -14.49 15.84 -1.31
CA THR A 137 -15.30 15.79 -2.54
C THR A 137 -16.73 15.29 -2.26
N GLN A 138 -17.65 15.55 -3.21
CA GLN A 138 -19.03 15.05 -3.16
C GLN A 138 -19.13 13.59 -3.63
N GLU A 139 -18.55 13.30 -4.80
CA GLU A 139 -18.66 12.00 -5.49
C GLU A 139 -17.61 10.99 -5.03
N LYS A 140 -17.51 10.74 -3.72
CA LYS A 140 -16.38 9.99 -3.14
C LYS A 140 -16.23 8.57 -3.66
N SER A 141 -17.30 7.76 -3.59
CA SER A 141 -17.26 6.36 -4.06
C SER A 141 -16.91 6.26 -5.53
N LEU A 142 -17.46 7.15 -6.37
CA LEU A 142 -17.16 7.16 -7.81
C LEU A 142 -15.67 7.47 -8.07
N ILE A 143 -15.13 8.48 -7.38
CA ILE A 143 -13.71 8.86 -7.49
C ILE A 143 -12.80 7.72 -7.05
N CYS A 144 -13.04 7.16 -5.85
CA CYS A 144 -12.24 6.07 -5.31
C CYS A 144 -12.28 4.83 -6.22
N ARG A 145 -13.47 4.44 -6.68
CA ARG A 145 -13.63 3.27 -7.56
C ARG A 145 -12.97 3.45 -8.92
N THR A 146 -13.08 4.63 -9.51
CA THR A 146 -12.46 4.93 -10.79
C THR A 146 -10.94 4.91 -10.67
N PHE A 147 -10.39 5.52 -9.62
CA PHE A 147 -8.95 5.50 -9.41
C PHE A 147 -8.43 4.10 -9.07
N LEU A 148 -9.17 3.31 -8.29
CA LEU A 148 -8.77 1.95 -7.92
C LEU A 148 -8.49 1.08 -9.15
N THR A 149 -9.38 1.11 -10.16
CA THR A 149 -9.16 0.33 -11.39
C THR A 149 -7.95 0.81 -12.19
N MET A 150 -7.73 2.14 -12.24
CA MET A 150 -6.54 2.73 -12.86
C MET A 150 -5.25 2.32 -12.14
N ALA A 151 -5.27 2.36 -10.80
CA ALA A 151 -4.14 2.02 -9.95
C ALA A 151 -3.78 0.54 -10.04
N ILE A 152 -4.79 -0.36 -10.05
CA ILE A 152 -4.59 -1.80 -10.25
C ILE A 152 -3.92 -2.07 -11.61
N ALA A 153 -4.37 -1.39 -12.67
CA ALA A 153 -3.75 -1.49 -13.99
C ALA A 153 -2.31 -0.95 -14.04
N ALA A 154 -1.97 0.01 -13.18
CA ALA A 154 -0.62 0.56 -13.03
C ALA A 154 0.28 -0.25 -12.08
N GLY A 155 -0.18 -1.40 -11.58
CA GLY A 155 0.62 -2.32 -10.77
C GLY A 155 0.34 -2.29 -9.28
N MET A 156 -0.59 -1.46 -8.79
CA MET A 156 -1.04 -1.52 -7.40
C MET A 156 -1.73 -2.86 -7.11
N ASP A 157 -1.38 -3.48 -5.99
CA ASP A 157 -1.85 -4.81 -5.61
C ASP A 157 -2.52 -4.84 -4.22
N THR A 158 -2.44 -3.76 -3.44
CA THR A 158 -3.17 -3.61 -2.19
C THR A 158 -3.73 -2.20 -2.01
N ALA A 159 -4.74 -2.04 -1.15
CA ALA A 159 -5.29 -0.73 -0.78
C ALA A 159 -5.94 -0.76 0.61
N LEU A 160 -5.81 0.34 1.35
CA LEU A 160 -6.63 0.61 2.53
C LEU A 160 -7.90 1.31 2.06
N MET A 161 -9.03 0.58 2.10
CA MET A 161 -10.29 1.02 1.49
C MET A 161 -11.52 0.48 2.23
N ASP A 162 -12.69 1.04 1.90
CA ASP A 162 -13.97 0.56 2.43
C ASP A 162 -14.42 -0.73 1.74
N VAL A 163 -14.18 -1.86 2.39
CA VAL A 163 -14.57 -3.18 1.90
C VAL A 163 -16.08 -3.44 1.95
N LEU A 164 -16.86 -2.57 2.58
CA LEU A 164 -18.33 -2.65 2.61
C LEU A 164 -18.96 -1.97 1.38
N ASP A 165 -18.21 -1.15 0.63
CA ASP A 165 -18.64 -0.64 -0.67
C ASP A 165 -18.57 -1.77 -1.71
N THR A 166 -19.72 -2.38 -1.99
CA THR A 166 -19.81 -3.53 -2.90
C THR A 166 -19.42 -3.18 -4.32
N GLU A 167 -19.72 -1.96 -4.78
CA GLU A 167 -19.36 -1.52 -6.14
C GLU A 167 -17.86 -1.29 -6.26
N LEU A 168 -17.21 -0.80 -5.20
CA LEU A 168 -15.76 -0.66 -5.12
C LEU A 168 -15.08 -2.04 -5.19
N MET A 169 -15.58 -3.00 -4.41
CA MET A 169 -15.07 -4.38 -4.43
C MET A 169 -15.30 -5.05 -5.79
N ASP A 170 -16.48 -4.88 -6.41
CA ASP A 170 -16.78 -5.42 -7.74
C ASP A 170 -15.81 -4.88 -8.80
N ALA A 171 -15.49 -3.59 -8.74
CA ALA A 171 -14.55 -2.97 -9.66
C ALA A 171 -13.13 -3.49 -9.49
N ALA A 172 -12.66 -3.72 -8.25
CA ALA A 172 -11.36 -4.31 -7.98
C ALA A 172 -11.24 -5.72 -8.55
N ILE A 173 -12.21 -6.59 -8.25
CA ILE A 173 -12.25 -7.97 -8.74
C ILE A 173 -12.31 -8.00 -10.28
N CYS A 174 -13.14 -7.14 -10.87
CA CYS A 174 -13.25 -7.03 -12.33
C CYS A 174 -11.93 -6.57 -12.95
N ALA A 175 -11.25 -5.58 -12.37
CA ALA A 175 -9.95 -5.10 -12.86
C ALA A 175 -8.89 -6.20 -12.82
N GLU A 176 -8.81 -6.98 -11.72
CA GLU A 176 -7.89 -8.12 -11.64
C GLU A 176 -8.16 -9.20 -12.69
N MET A 177 -9.43 -9.54 -12.90
CA MET A 177 -9.85 -10.48 -13.94
C MET A 177 -9.45 -9.97 -15.34
N LEU A 178 -9.68 -8.69 -15.63
CA LEU A 178 -9.30 -8.08 -16.91
C LEU A 178 -7.78 -8.07 -17.14
N LEU A 179 -6.99 -7.99 -16.07
CA LEU A 179 -5.53 -8.11 -16.10
C LEU A 179 -5.04 -9.56 -16.09
N ASN A 180 -5.94 -10.54 -16.24
CA ASN A 180 -5.63 -11.97 -16.24
C ASN A 180 -4.96 -12.46 -14.94
N LYS A 181 -5.21 -11.77 -13.81
CA LYS A 181 -4.80 -12.22 -12.47
C LYS A 181 -5.76 -13.29 -11.92
N GLN A 182 -6.98 -13.34 -12.45
CA GLN A 182 -7.99 -14.34 -12.13
C GLN A 182 -8.56 -14.95 -13.41
N ILE A 183 -8.80 -16.26 -13.41
CA ILE A 183 -9.43 -16.95 -14.55
C ILE A 183 -10.90 -16.51 -14.65
N TYR A 184 -11.34 -16.18 -15.86
CA TYR A 184 -12.72 -15.80 -16.13
C TYR A 184 -13.73 -16.91 -15.79
N SER A 185 -14.85 -16.49 -15.20
CA SER A 185 -16.08 -17.27 -15.14
C SER A 185 -17.29 -16.33 -15.11
N ASP A 186 -18.46 -16.79 -15.54
CA ASP A 186 -19.69 -15.98 -15.46
C ASP A 186 -20.01 -15.51 -14.04
N SER A 187 -19.53 -16.24 -13.03
CA SER A 187 -19.70 -15.95 -11.61
C SER A 187 -18.43 -15.42 -10.92
N PHE A 188 -17.53 -14.75 -11.64
CA PHE A 188 -16.23 -14.31 -11.11
C PHE A 188 -16.35 -13.49 -9.81
N LEU A 189 -17.36 -12.62 -9.70
CA LEU A 189 -17.64 -11.83 -8.49
C LEU A 189 -17.98 -12.70 -7.26
N LYS A 190 -18.66 -13.83 -7.48
CA LYS A 190 -18.98 -14.78 -6.40
C LYS A 190 -17.76 -15.62 -6.06
N ALA A 191 -17.00 -16.03 -7.06
CA ALA A 191 -15.80 -16.84 -6.88
C ALA A 191 -14.72 -16.10 -6.07
N ALA A 192 -14.50 -14.81 -6.35
CA ALA A 192 -13.51 -13.99 -5.64
C ALA A 192 -13.89 -13.66 -4.18
N ARG A 193 -15.16 -13.82 -3.80
CA ARG A 193 -15.68 -13.54 -2.45
C ARG A 193 -15.85 -14.80 -1.59
N ALA A 194 -15.72 -15.98 -2.19
CA ALA A 194 -15.90 -17.27 -1.53
C ALA A 194 -14.64 -17.67 -0.77
#